data_AF-A0A1H0E7Y7-F1
#
_entry.id   AF-A0A1H0E7Y7-F1
#
_cell.length_a   1.000
_cell.length_b   1.000
_cell.length_c   1.000
_cell.angle_alpha   90.00
_cell.angle_beta   90.00
_cell.angle_gamma   90.00
#
_symmetry.space_group_name_H-M   'P 1'
#
loop_
_entity.id
_entity.type
_entity.pdbx_description
1 polymer ?
#
loop_
_entity_poly.entity_id
_entity_poly.type
_entity_poly.pdbx_seq_one_letter_code
_entity_poly.pdbx_strand_id
1 'polypeptide(L)'
;MTTFTVFFCGTGSTKFDDWNANYWNGELISTLAQNTQSVSKEFAEWIVIDGPGSGNLQADEMFAESGNYLQLKGAALGSGWEENVAHAINIMKGTFTWQREKLTEENYTQLQKAGIPIEEVKTTGSWYWRTYDYGTRKVTQQQLQEQIIKTFRKDGIIPTHVNLVGWSRGGISCHMLANAMLNDSALKNVPVNIFAVDPVPGLLNFQDNRVKLGSNVKEYVAFYARDERSLGFACVVPECDKTTKVHIYPMPGRHATLVGNAAANGNQGAKVYAEPGQLVRHFAETCLTRWGVRLEKKLNLTPAQINEQLAKMKDDVGGYVKMRSTVYTTSTQTTGERSVTKGSKDIKFTAATSNDYSPGLGLSIEHILSSDHFTDIS
;
A
#
# COMPACT_ATOMS: atom_id res chain seq x y z
N MET A 1 24.45 -6.35 -0.98
CA MET A 1 23.08 -6.93 -1.02
C MET A 1 22.11 -5.76 -0.93
N THR A 2 21.21 -5.60 -1.89
CA THR A 2 20.34 -4.44 -2.03
C THR A 2 18.89 -4.84 -1.74
N THR A 3 18.34 -4.39 -0.61
CA THR A 3 16.91 -4.51 -0.29
C THR A 3 16.18 -3.30 -0.85
N PHE A 4 15.10 -3.54 -1.60
CA PHE A 4 14.24 -2.48 -2.11
C PHE A 4 12.81 -2.61 -1.60
N THR A 5 12.22 -1.54 -1.07
CA THR A 5 10.87 -1.58 -0.48
C THR A 5 9.89 -0.69 -1.23
N VAL A 6 8.71 -1.21 -1.57
CA VAL A 6 7.64 -0.45 -2.21
C VAL A 6 6.46 -0.33 -1.27
N PHE A 7 6.06 0.90 -0.97
CA PHE A 7 4.89 1.23 -0.16
C PHE A 7 3.74 1.66 -1.08
N PHE A 8 2.63 0.92 -1.09
CA PHE A 8 1.44 1.23 -1.88
C PHE A 8 0.30 1.73 -1.00
N CYS A 9 -0.02 3.02 -1.09
CA CYS A 9 -1.13 3.61 -0.35
C CYS A 9 -2.48 3.03 -0.79
N GLY A 10 -3.45 3.06 0.13
CA GLY A 10 -4.82 2.62 -0.15
C GLY A 10 -5.58 3.60 -1.05
N THR A 11 -6.77 3.19 -1.51
CA THR A 11 -7.59 4.02 -2.41
C THR A 11 -7.83 5.41 -1.83
N GLY A 12 -7.59 6.45 -2.63
CA GLY A 12 -7.79 7.83 -2.21
C GLY A 12 -6.75 8.35 -1.20
N SER A 13 -5.78 7.52 -0.81
CA SER A 13 -4.68 7.91 0.07
C SER A 13 -3.40 8.22 -0.72
N THR A 14 -2.57 9.09 -0.16
CA THR A 14 -1.34 9.58 -0.77
C THR A 14 -0.15 9.44 0.18
N LYS A 15 1.07 9.67 -0.32
CA LYS A 15 2.29 9.72 0.50
C LYS A 15 2.29 10.80 1.60
N PHE A 16 1.33 11.73 1.57
CA PHE A 16 1.19 12.85 2.50
C PHE A 16 0.16 12.61 3.61
N ASP A 17 -0.44 11.41 3.68
CA ASP A 17 -1.41 11.08 4.71
C ASP A 17 -0.79 10.68 6.06
N ASP A 18 0.53 10.79 6.22
CA ASP A 18 1.24 10.58 7.47
C ASP A 18 0.86 11.62 8.55
N TRP A 19 0.29 12.76 8.15
CA TRP A 19 -0.25 13.79 9.05
C TRP A 19 -1.78 13.95 8.98
N ASN A 20 -2.48 13.04 8.29
CA ASN A 20 -3.92 13.18 8.09
C ASN A 20 -4.68 13.00 9.41
N ALA A 21 -5.46 14.02 9.78
CA ALA A 21 -6.14 14.12 11.06
C ALA A 21 -7.15 12.99 11.34
N ASN A 22 -7.66 12.34 10.30
CA ASN A 22 -8.58 11.20 10.43
C ASN A 22 -7.92 9.97 11.03
N TYR A 23 -6.60 9.86 10.95
CA TYR A 23 -5.85 8.74 11.51
C TYR A 23 -5.21 9.14 12.85
N TRP A 24 -5.11 8.21 13.80
CA TRP A 24 -4.59 8.52 15.13
C TRP A 24 -3.11 8.92 15.11
N ASN A 25 -2.32 8.40 14.17
CA ASN A 25 -0.89 8.65 14.02
C ASN A 25 -0.47 8.45 12.55
N GLY A 26 -1.15 9.18 11.66
CA GLY A 26 -1.01 9.06 10.21
C GLY A 26 -1.65 7.79 9.65
N GLU A 27 -1.89 7.79 8.33
CA GLU A 27 -2.24 6.55 7.63
C GLU A 27 -1.01 5.63 7.63
N LEU A 28 -1.23 4.34 7.87
CA LEU A 28 -0.15 3.39 8.15
C LEU A 28 0.91 3.34 7.04
N ILE A 29 0.53 3.19 5.77
CA ILE A 29 1.48 2.95 4.69
C ILE A 29 2.35 4.18 4.44
N SER A 30 1.73 5.36 4.37
CA SER A 30 2.42 6.65 4.27
C SER A 30 3.34 6.87 5.49
N THR A 31 2.87 6.59 6.71
CA THR A 31 3.69 6.71 7.93
C THR A 31 4.91 5.80 7.90
N LEU A 32 4.77 4.55 7.44
CA LEU A 32 5.89 3.62 7.30
C LEU A 32 6.92 4.13 6.29
N ALA A 33 6.47 4.64 5.14
CA ALA A 33 7.36 5.22 4.14
C ALA A 33 8.13 6.43 4.69
N GLN A 34 7.44 7.35 5.37
CA GLN A 34 8.08 8.53 5.97
C GLN A 34 9.10 8.14 7.05
N ASN A 35 8.81 7.09 7.82
CA ASN A 35 9.76 6.55 8.78
C ASN A 35 11.00 5.89 8.15
N THR A 36 11.08 5.74 6.82
CA THR A 36 12.31 5.30 6.13
C THR A 36 13.17 6.47 5.61
N GLN A 37 12.61 7.67 5.52
CA GLN A 37 13.16 8.77 4.72
C GLN A 37 14.52 9.28 5.20
N SER A 38 14.72 9.43 6.52
CA SER A 38 15.99 9.96 7.06
C SER A 38 17.12 8.93 7.09
N VAL A 39 16.78 7.64 7.10
CA VAL A 39 17.73 6.53 7.30
C VAL A 39 18.05 5.75 6.03
N SER A 40 17.27 5.93 4.96
CA SER A 40 17.43 5.24 3.67
C SER A 40 17.21 6.18 2.49
N LYS A 41 17.71 5.82 1.31
CA LYS A 41 17.61 6.67 0.11
C LYS A 41 16.38 6.31 -0.72
N GLU A 42 15.44 7.26 -0.85
CA GLU A 42 14.31 7.13 -1.78
C GLU A 42 14.83 6.87 -3.21
N PHE A 43 14.06 6.13 -4.00
CA PHE A 43 14.37 5.59 -5.33
C PHE A 43 15.44 4.50 -5.34
N ALA A 44 16.46 4.58 -4.49
CA ALA A 44 17.51 3.55 -4.42
C ALA A 44 17.12 2.37 -3.50
N GLU A 45 16.57 2.64 -2.32
CA GLU A 45 16.24 1.61 -1.31
C GLU A 45 14.73 1.49 -1.07
N TRP A 46 13.95 2.53 -1.39
CA TRP A 46 12.51 2.48 -1.24
C TRP A 46 11.79 3.48 -2.14
N ILE A 47 10.50 3.27 -2.38
CA ILE A 47 9.57 4.25 -2.96
C ILE A 47 8.20 4.13 -2.29
N VAL A 48 7.45 5.22 -2.29
CA VAL A 48 6.02 5.25 -1.95
C VAL A 48 5.22 5.63 -3.18
N ILE A 49 4.10 4.94 -3.38
CA ILE A 49 3.22 5.10 -4.53
C ILE A 49 1.80 5.37 -4.02
N ASP A 50 1.26 6.51 -4.44
CA ASP A 50 -0.10 6.95 -4.15
C ASP A 50 -1.13 5.91 -4.59
N GLY A 51 -2.20 5.81 -3.81
CA GLY A 51 -3.24 4.83 -4.07
C GLY A 51 -4.11 5.21 -5.26
N PRO A 52 -4.72 4.24 -5.95
CA PRO A 52 -5.65 4.51 -7.04
C PRO A 52 -6.76 5.46 -6.63
N GLY A 53 -7.12 6.38 -7.52
CA GLY A 53 -8.19 7.35 -7.29
C GLY A 53 -7.84 8.53 -6.36
N SER A 54 -6.60 8.67 -5.89
CA SER A 54 -6.14 9.82 -5.08
C SER A 54 -6.00 11.12 -5.88
N GLY A 55 -6.11 11.06 -7.21
CA GLY A 55 -5.71 12.15 -8.10
C GLY A 55 -4.24 12.07 -8.55
N ASN A 56 -3.50 11.08 -8.06
CA ASN A 56 -2.10 10.78 -8.39
C ASN A 56 -1.20 12.03 -8.38
N LEU A 57 -0.97 12.57 -7.17
CA LEU A 57 -0.11 13.73 -6.97
C LEU A 57 1.35 13.45 -7.35
N GLN A 58 1.69 12.17 -7.54
CA GLN A 58 3.00 11.69 -8.00
C GLN A 58 3.10 11.48 -9.51
N ALA A 59 2.09 11.84 -10.32
CA ALA A 59 2.13 11.65 -11.77
C ALA A 59 3.41 12.23 -12.43
N ASP A 60 3.94 13.32 -11.87
CA ASP A 60 5.19 13.96 -12.33
C ASP A 60 6.47 13.16 -12.03
N GLU A 61 6.41 12.26 -11.05
CA GLU A 61 7.53 11.45 -10.55
C GLU A 61 7.55 10.04 -11.18
N MET A 62 6.49 9.63 -11.89
CA MET A 62 6.37 8.26 -12.41
C MET A 62 7.34 7.98 -13.56
N PHE A 63 7.83 6.73 -13.62
CA PHE A 63 8.68 6.20 -14.70
C PHE A 63 7.86 5.60 -15.86
N ALA A 64 6.54 5.69 -15.77
CA ALA A 64 5.57 5.22 -16.75
C ALA A 64 4.54 6.34 -17.01
N GLU A 65 3.98 6.38 -18.21
CA GLU A 65 3.00 7.40 -18.58
C GLU A 65 1.73 7.25 -17.75
N SER A 66 1.24 8.35 -17.17
CA SER A 66 -0.01 8.35 -16.41
C SER A 66 -1.22 8.31 -17.34
N GLY A 67 -2.17 7.40 -17.14
CA GLY A 67 -3.37 7.26 -17.97
C GLY A 67 -4.43 8.38 -17.87
N ASN A 68 -4.12 9.57 -17.32
CA ASN A 68 -5.03 10.72 -17.20
C ASN A 68 -6.43 10.36 -16.63
N TYR A 69 -6.47 9.83 -15.42
CA TYR A 69 -7.71 9.33 -14.83
C TYR A 69 -8.52 10.43 -14.13
N LEU A 70 -9.77 10.65 -14.58
CA LEU A 70 -10.78 11.38 -13.81
C LEU A 70 -11.01 10.67 -12.46
N GLN A 71 -10.87 11.38 -11.33
CA GLN A 71 -10.95 10.83 -9.96
C GLN A 71 -12.12 9.85 -9.73
N LEU A 72 -13.31 10.19 -10.24
CA LEU A 72 -14.52 9.36 -10.11
C LEU A 72 -14.45 8.02 -10.88
N LYS A 73 -13.77 7.96 -12.03
CA LYS A 73 -13.58 6.72 -12.80
C LYS A 73 -12.44 5.87 -12.23
N GLY A 74 -11.37 6.49 -11.76
CA GLY A 74 -10.23 5.79 -11.14
C GLY A 74 -10.59 5.05 -9.85
N ALA A 75 -11.42 5.68 -8.99
CA ALA A 75 -11.89 5.07 -7.75
C ALA A 75 -12.88 3.90 -7.96
N ALA A 76 -13.57 3.82 -9.11
CA ALA A 76 -14.55 2.76 -9.38
C ALA A 76 -13.99 1.59 -10.22
N LEU A 77 -13.06 1.87 -11.16
CA LEU A 77 -12.62 0.89 -12.17
C LEU A 77 -11.18 0.38 -11.97
N GLY A 78 -10.43 0.87 -10.98
CA GLY A 78 -9.07 0.39 -10.71
C GLY A 78 -7.99 0.99 -11.61
N SER A 79 -8.31 2.05 -12.34
CA SER A 79 -7.36 2.75 -13.21
C SER A 79 -6.20 3.35 -12.40
N GLY A 80 -4.96 3.14 -12.84
CA GLY A 80 -3.74 3.57 -12.16
C GLY A 80 -2.87 2.41 -11.61
N TRP A 81 -3.42 1.20 -11.47
CA TRP A 81 -2.66 0.06 -10.94
C TRP A 81 -1.55 -0.39 -11.87
N GLU A 82 -1.88 -0.51 -13.16
CA GLU A 82 -0.95 -0.99 -14.17
C GLU A 82 0.22 0.00 -14.31
N GLU A 83 -0.04 1.30 -14.25
CA GLU A 83 0.99 2.34 -14.22
C GLU A 83 1.82 2.31 -12.94
N ASN A 84 1.20 2.12 -11.78
CA ASN A 84 1.87 2.01 -10.50
C ASN A 84 2.83 0.80 -10.47
N VAL A 85 2.39 -0.34 -11.01
CA VAL A 85 3.22 -1.54 -11.15
C VAL A 85 4.35 -1.30 -12.15
N ALA A 86 4.07 -0.71 -13.32
CA ALA A 86 5.07 -0.40 -14.33
C ALA A 86 6.14 0.58 -13.78
N HIS A 87 5.71 1.60 -13.04
CA HIS A 87 6.61 2.54 -12.36
C HIS A 87 7.55 1.81 -11.40
N ALA A 88 7.03 0.94 -10.53
CA ALA A 88 7.86 0.19 -9.60
C ALA A 88 8.85 -0.75 -10.30
N ILE A 89 8.42 -1.46 -11.35
CA ILE A 89 9.30 -2.31 -12.18
C ILE A 89 10.44 -1.49 -12.79
N ASN A 90 10.12 -0.33 -13.36
CA ASN A 90 11.10 0.57 -13.98
C ASN A 90 12.10 1.13 -12.96
N ILE A 91 11.64 1.48 -11.75
CA ILE A 91 12.53 1.91 -10.65
C ILE A 91 13.45 0.75 -10.19
N MET A 92 12.94 -0.48 -10.07
CA MET A 92 13.78 -1.64 -9.74
C MET A 92 14.84 -1.89 -10.81
N LYS A 93 14.51 -1.68 -12.08
CA LYS A 93 15.43 -1.82 -13.21
C LYS A 93 16.36 -0.62 -13.39
N GLY A 94 16.11 0.49 -12.68
CA GLY A 94 16.88 1.72 -12.78
C GLY A 94 16.82 2.37 -14.15
N THR A 95 15.69 2.21 -14.85
CA THR A 95 15.46 2.72 -16.21
C THR A 95 14.02 3.17 -16.35
N PHE A 96 13.77 4.36 -16.87
CA PHE A 96 12.41 4.84 -17.16
C PHE A 96 12.02 4.59 -18.62
N THR A 97 10.73 4.37 -18.88
CA THR A 97 10.17 4.24 -20.24
C THR A 97 9.40 5.49 -20.68
N TRP A 98 9.15 6.41 -19.73
CA TRP A 98 8.50 7.68 -19.95
C TRP A 98 9.17 8.75 -19.08
N GLN A 99 9.17 9.99 -19.55
CA GLN A 99 9.63 11.14 -18.78
C GLN A 99 8.78 12.37 -19.10
N ARG A 100 8.56 13.22 -18.10
CA ARG A 100 7.86 14.49 -18.32
C ARG A 100 8.82 15.54 -18.85
N GLU A 101 8.78 15.77 -20.15
CA GLU A 101 9.66 16.74 -20.80
C GLU A 101 9.21 18.19 -20.61
N LYS A 102 7.92 18.43 -20.40
CA LYS A 102 7.37 19.80 -20.26
C LYS A 102 7.42 20.33 -18.83
N LEU A 103 7.69 21.62 -18.68
CA LEU A 103 7.60 22.34 -17.42
C LEU A 103 6.14 22.49 -16.98
N THR A 104 5.91 22.48 -15.67
CA THR A 104 4.66 22.96 -15.06
C THR A 104 4.77 24.46 -14.82
N GLU A 105 3.65 25.14 -14.64
CA GLU A 105 3.62 26.57 -14.30
C GLU A 105 4.42 26.87 -13.02
N GLU A 106 4.26 26.02 -12.01
CA GLU A 106 4.97 26.15 -10.75
C GLU A 106 6.49 26.03 -10.94
N ASN A 107 6.94 24.99 -11.65
CA ASN A 107 8.36 24.80 -11.97
C ASN A 107 8.91 25.96 -12.80
N TYR A 108 8.16 26.44 -13.78
CA TYR A 108 8.53 27.60 -14.57
C TYR A 108 8.75 28.83 -13.70
N THR A 109 7.80 29.11 -12.80
CA THR A 109 7.87 30.26 -11.89
C THR A 109 9.03 30.14 -10.90
N GLN A 110 9.32 28.95 -10.39
CA GLN A 110 10.46 28.70 -9.51
C GLN A 110 11.79 28.95 -10.25
N LEU A 111 11.94 28.43 -11.48
CA LEU A 111 13.12 28.64 -12.31
C LEU A 111 13.32 30.12 -12.65
N GLN A 112 12.23 30.83 -12.98
CA GLN A 112 12.25 32.25 -13.24
C GLN A 112 12.70 33.05 -12.00
N LYS A 113 12.15 32.75 -10.82
CA LYS A 113 12.54 33.37 -9.53
C LYS A 113 14.01 33.09 -9.18
N ALA A 114 14.53 31.93 -9.55
CA ALA A 114 15.93 31.55 -9.36
C ALA A 114 16.89 32.17 -10.38
N GLY A 115 16.39 32.96 -11.34
CA GLY A 115 17.20 33.61 -12.37
C GLY A 115 17.77 32.65 -13.43
N ILE A 116 17.18 31.45 -13.57
CA ILE A 116 17.64 30.44 -14.52
C ILE A 116 17.09 30.80 -15.92
N PRO A 117 17.93 30.86 -16.97
CA PRO A 117 17.47 31.12 -18.33
C PRO A 117 16.54 30.00 -18.83
N ILE A 118 15.29 30.36 -19.14
CA ILE A 118 14.21 29.48 -19.64
C ILE A 118 13.47 30.15 -20.82
N GLU A 119 12.88 29.35 -21.71
CA GLU A 119 12.08 29.86 -22.85
C GLU A 119 10.86 30.65 -22.36
N GLU A 120 10.44 31.69 -23.06
CA GLU A 120 9.21 32.40 -22.74
C GLU A 120 7.96 31.51 -22.93
N VAL A 121 6.96 31.70 -22.06
CA VAL A 121 5.69 30.95 -22.13
C VAL A 121 5.00 31.20 -23.46
N LYS A 122 4.80 30.13 -24.23
CA LYS A 122 4.03 30.19 -25.48
C LYS A 122 2.56 30.02 -25.14
N THR A 123 1.74 31.01 -25.51
CA THR A 123 0.28 30.96 -25.31
C THR A 123 -0.41 30.67 -26.63
N THR A 124 -1.27 29.66 -26.68
CA THR A 124 -2.07 29.33 -27.87
C THR A 124 -3.56 29.24 -27.51
N GLY A 125 -4.45 29.54 -28.46
CA GLY A 125 -5.90 29.44 -28.29
C GLY A 125 -6.65 30.78 -28.29
N SER A 126 -7.96 30.72 -28.06
CA SER A 126 -8.84 31.90 -28.03
C SER A 126 -8.95 32.48 -26.63
N TRP A 127 -9.62 33.63 -26.47
CA TRP A 127 -9.81 34.23 -25.14
C TRP A 127 -10.57 33.30 -24.16
N TYR A 128 -11.48 32.45 -24.66
CA TYR A 128 -12.25 31.50 -23.85
C TYR A 128 -11.46 30.23 -23.50
N TRP A 129 -10.41 29.91 -24.26
CA TRP A 129 -9.62 28.67 -24.09
C TRP A 129 -8.16 28.97 -24.43
N ARG A 130 -7.38 29.30 -23.39
CA ARG A 130 -5.93 29.48 -23.50
C ARG A 130 -5.20 28.24 -23.03
N THR A 131 -4.19 27.85 -23.80
CA THR A 131 -3.24 26.80 -23.46
C THR A 131 -1.87 27.44 -23.28
N TYR A 132 -1.17 27.08 -22.22
CA TYR A 132 0.14 27.62 -21.88
C TYR A 132 1.19 26.51 -22.02
N ASP A 133 2.20 26.74 -22.86
CA ASP A 133 3.40 25.90 -22.97
C ASP A 133 4.55 26.62 -22.26
N TYR A 134 4.91 26.12 -21.09
CA TYR A 134 5.97 26.66 -20.23
C TYR A 134 7.38 26.20 -20.64
N GLY A 135 7.53 25.57 -21.82
CA GLY A 135 8.82 25.11 -22.33
C GLY A 135 9.22 23.73 -21.81
N THR A 136 10.44 23.32 -22.17
CA THR A 136 10.97 21.97 -21.93
C THR A 136 11.98 21.96 -20.77
N ARG A 137 11.98 20.89 -19.97
CA ARG A 137 12.92 20.63 -18.89
C ARG A 137 14.30 20.28 -19.47
N LYS A 138 15.37 20.88 -18.90
CA LYS A 138 16.76 20.47 -19.22
C LYS A 138 17.12 19.12 -18.59
N VAL A 139 16.63 18.87 -17.38
CA VAL A 139 16.77 17.61 -16.66
C VAL A 139 15.39 17.23 -16.12
N THR A 140 14.93 16.02 -16.42
CA THR A 140 13.65 15.50 -15.93
C THR A 140 13.79 14.92 -14.53
N GLN A 141 12.68 14.83 -13.79
CA GLN A 141 12.70 14.18 -12.47
C GLN A 141 13.12 12.71 -12.60
N GLN A 142 12.69 12.06 -13.69
CA GLN A 142 13.03 10.68 -14.00
C GLN A 142 14.54 10.49 -14.19
N GLN A 143 15.21 11.43 -14.90
CA GLN A 143 16.67 11.42 -15.03
C GLN A 143 17.36 11.60 -13.67
N LEU A 144 16.88 12.50 -12.80
CA LEU A 144 17.46 12.67 -11.46
C LEU A 144 17.33 11.39 -10.62
N GLN A 145 16.14 10.79 -10.61
CA GLN A 145 15.88 9.54 -9.88
C GLN A 145 16.73 8.39 -10.43
N GLU A 146 16.91 8.29 -11.74
CA GLU A 146 17.80 7.31 -12.37
C GLU A 146 19.26 7.48 -11.89
N GLN A 147 19.75 8.71 -11.77
CA GLN A 147 21.09 8.99 -11.25
C GLN A 147 21.22 8.65 -9.76
N ILE A 148 20.18 8.90 -8.96
CA ILE A 148 20.13 8.46 -7.55
C ILE A 148 20.29 6.94 -7.49
N ILE A 149 19.51 6.19 -8.28
CA ILE A 149 19.60 4.73 -8.34
C ILE A 149 21.02 4.28 -8.71
N LYS A 150 21.60 4.82 -9.79
CA LYS A 150 22.96 4.47 -10.24
C LYS A 150 24.04 4.82 -9.21
N THR A 151 23.87 5.91 -8.48
CA THR A 151 24.83 6.37 -7.46
C THR A 151 24.85 5.47 -6.23
N PHE A 152 23.67 5.04 -5.78
CA PHE A 152 23.52 4.34 -4.50
C PHE A 152 23.46 2.81 -4.63
N ARG A 153 23.07 2.26 -5.77
CA ARG A 153 23.05 0.80 -6.02
C ARG A 153 24.35 0.30 -6.66
N LYS A 154 25.47 0.45 -5.94
CA LYS A 154 26.83 0.14 -6.45
C LYS A 154 27.09 -1.36 -6.69
N ASP A 155 26.42 -2.22 -5.95
CA ASP A 155 26.54 -3.69 -6.07
C ASP A 155 25.75 -4.27 -7.25
N GLY A 156 25.04 -3.42 -8.01
CA GLY A 156 24.16 -3.81 -9.10
C GLY A 156 22.82 -3.08 -9.02
N ILE A 157 22.29 -2.69 -10.18
CA ILE A 157 21.06 -1.90 -10.29
C ILE A 157 19.83 -2.68 -9.81
N ILE A 158 19.78 -3.98 -10.13
CA ILE A 158 18.69 -4.86 -9.76
C ILE A 158 18.77 -5.18 -8.26
N PRO A 159 17.71 -4.93 -7.47
CA PRO A 159 17.65 -5.34 -6.08
C PRO A 159 17.81 -6.85 -5.92
N THR A 160 18.49 -7.27 -4.86
CA THR A 160 18.63 -8.70 -4.53
C THR A 160 17.46 -9.24 -3.72
N HIS A 161 16.64 -8.36 -3.14
CA HIS A 161 15.44 -8.69 -2.38
C HIS A 161 14.45 -7.52 -2.45
N VAL A 162 13.14 -7.82 -2.51
CA VAL A 162 12.09 -6.80 -2.55
C VAL A 162 11.06 -7.03 -1.44
N ASN A 163 10.69 -5.95 -0.75
CA ASN A 163 9.61 -5.93 0.22
C ASN A 163 8.45 -5.08 -0.32
N LEU A 164 7.23 -5.59 -0.24
CA LEU A 164 6.03 -4.89 -0.69
C LEU A 164 5.10 -4.68 0.50
N VAL A 165 4.63 -3.45 0.69
CA VAL A 165 3.71 -3.11 1.77
C VAL A 165 2.53 -2.38 1.17
N GLY A 166 1.30 -2.78 1.50
CA GLY A 166 0.15 -2.09 0.93
C GLY A 166 -1.14 -2.32 1.67
N TRP A 167 -2.02 -1.33 1.61
CA TRP A 167 -3.36 -1.38 2.19
C TRP A 167 -4.42 -1.34 1.09
N SER A 168 -5.53 -2.07 1.25
CA SER A 168 -6.66 -1.99 0.31
C SER A 168 -6.25 -2.38 -1.11
N ARG A 169 -6.57 -1.53 -2.09
CA ARG A 169 -6.09 -1.65 -3.47
C ARG A 169 -4.57 -1.56 -3.59
N GLY A 170 -3.87 -0.91 -2.65
CA GLY A 170 -2.41 -0.94 -2.57
C GLY A 170 -1.88 -2.33 -2.19
N GLY A 171 -2.59 -3.06 -1.31
CA GLY A 171 -2.29 -4.47 -1.02
C GLY A 171 -2.45 -5.36 -2.27
N ILE A 172 -3.45 -5.07 -3.10
CA ILE A 172 -3.61 -5.74 -4.42
C ILE A 172 -2.50 -5.34 -5.38
N SER A 173 -2.02 -4.08 -5.34
CA SER A 173 -0.84 -3.67 -6.12
C SER A 173 0.42 -4.45 -5.71
N CYS A 174 0.56 -4.83 -4.44
CA CYS A 174 1.62 -5.77 -4.03
C CYS A 174 1.52 -7.10 -4.77
N HIS A 175 0.31 -7.68 -4.89
CA HIS A 175 0.12 -8.94 -5.62
C HIS A 175 0.46 -8.77 -7.10
N MET A 176 -0.04 -7.70 -7.72
CA MET A 176 0.21 -7.41 -9.14
C MET A 176 1.70 -7.22 -9.42
N LEU A 177 2.41 -6.47 -8.57
CA LEU A 177 3.84 -6.25 -8.71
C LEU A 177 4.66 -7.53 -8.51
N ALA A 178 4.34 -8.35 -7.51
CA ALA A 178 5.02 -9.62 -7.31
C ALA A 178 4.89 -10.55 -8.53
N ASN A 179 3.69 -10.62 -9.13
CA ASN A 179 3.47 -11.38 -10.35
C ASN A 179 4.14 -10.75 -11.58
N ALA A 180 4.17 -9.42 -11.69
CA ALA A 180 4.89 -8.72 -12.76
C ALA A 180 6.40 -8.98 -12.68
N MET A 181 6.97 -8.98 -11.47
CA MET A 181 8.37 -9.34 -11.23
C MET A 181 8.66 -10.78 -11.66
N LEU A 182 7.79 -11.74 -11.31
CA LEU A 182 7.94 -13.14 -11.71
C LEU A 182 7.95 -13.34 -13.23
N ASN A 183 7.24 -12.47 -13.97
CA ASN A 183 7.16 -12.50 -15.42
C ASN A 183 8.22 -11.64 -16.12
N ASP A 184 8.98 -10.80 -15.41
CA ASP A 184 10.07 -10.01 -15.97
C ASP A 184 11.39 -10.78 -15.93
N SER A 185 12.10 -10.83 -17.06
CA SER A 185 13.30 -11.66 -17.22
C SER A 185 14.45 -11.26 -16.28
N ALA A 186 14.54 -9.99 -15.89
CA ALA A 186 15.55 -9.48 -14.97
C ALA A 186 15.16 -9.65 -13.50
N LEU A 187 13.85 -9.63 -13.19
CA LEU A 187 13.34 -9.63 -11.82
C LEU A 187 12.79 -10.98 -11.34
N LYS A 188 12.55 -11.95 -12.22
CA LYS A 188 11.91 -13.23 -11.88
C LYS A 188 12.57 -14.04 -10.77
N ASN A 189 13.87 -13.84 -10.56
CA ASN A 189 14.66 -14.52 -9.54
C ASN A 189 14.79 -13.72 -8.24
N VAL A 190 14.26 -12.50 -8.19
CA VAL A 190 14.32 -11.63 -7.01
C VAL A 190 13.24 -12.09 -6.02
N PRO A 191 13.61 -12.55 -4.80
CA PRO A 191 12.65 -12.93 -3.78
C PRO A 191 11.84 -11.72 -3.29
N VAL A 192 10.57 -11.98 -2.97
CA VAL A 192 9.60 -10.96 -2.54
C VAL A 192 9.00 -11.33 -1.19
N ASN A 193 8.93 -10.36 -0.27
CA ASN A 193 8.06 -10.46 0.92
C ASN A 193 6.93 -9.44 0.82
N ILE A 194 5.75 -9.80 1.32
CA ILE A 194 4.55 -8.95 1.26
C ILE A 194 3.98 -8.77 2.66
N PHE A 195 3.73 -7.51 3.05
CA PHE A 195 2.90 -7.14 4.19
C PHE A 195 1.65 -6.43 3.68
N ALA A 196 0.50 -7.09 3.72
CA ALA A 196 -0.76 -6.54 3.21
C ALA A 196 -1.75 -6.23 4.34
N VAL A 197 -2.43 -5.09 4.25
CA VAL A 197 -3.52 -4.74 5.15
C VAL A 197 -4.81 -4.72 4.36
N ASP A 198 -5.69 -5.66 4.70
CA ASP A 198 -7.03 -5.81 4.14
C ASP A 198 -7.09 -5.62 2.60
N PRO A 199 -6.39 -6.45 1.82
CA PRO A 199 -6.26 -6.28 0.38
C PRO A 199 -7.61 -6.45 -0.32
N VAL A 200 -8.08 -5.40 -0.99
CA VAL A 200 -9.41 -5.33 -1.61
C VAL A 200 -9.27 -4.90 -3.07
N PRO A 201 -9.66 -5.73 -4.05
CA PRO A 201 -9.58 -5.37 -5.47
C PRO A 201 -10.79 -4.54 -5.93
N GLY A 202 -11.88 -4.50 -5.18
CA GLY A 202 -13.13 -3.94 -5.66
C GLY A 202 -13.91 -4.94 -6.54
N LEU A 203 -15.13 -4.57 -6.88
CA LEU A 203 -16.02 -5.41 -7.66
C LEU A 203 -15.39 -5.78 -9.01
N LEU A 204 -15.53 -7.06 -9.40
CA LEU A 204 -15.13 -7.61 -10.71
C LEU A 204 -13.61 -7.63 -11.00
N ASN A 205 -12.75 -7.37 -10.01
CA ASN A 205 -11.29 -7.25 -10.18
C ASN A 205 -10.51 -8.47 -9.63
N PHE A 206 -11.03 -9.68 -9.82
CA PHE A 206 -10.46 -10.94 -9.29
C PHE A 206 -9.63 -11.73 -10.32
N GLN A 207 -8.93 -11.04 -11.22
CA GLN A 207 -8.01 -11.64 -12.19
C GLN A 207 -6.82 -12.29 -11.48
N ASP A 208 -6.23 -13.32 -12.09
CA ASP A 208 -5.18 -14.15 -11.48
C ASP A 208 -4.01 -13.35 -10.88
N ASN A 209 -3.54 -12.30 -11.57
CA ASN A 209 -2.45 -11.45 -11.09
C ASN A 209 -2.78 -10.64 -9.82
N ARG A 210 -4.05 -10.56 -9.43
CA ARG A 210 -4.55 -9.86 -8.23
C ARG A 210 -4.88 -10.82 -7.08
N VAL A 211 -5.07 -12.09 -7.37
CA VAL A 211 -5.58 -13.08 -6.40
C VAL A 211 -4.72 -14.33 -6.23
N LYS A 212 -3.65 -14.47 -7.01
CA LYS A 212 -2.66 -15.53 -6.89
C LYS A 212 -1.27 -14.93 -6.66
N LEU A 213 -0.41 -15.67 -5.97
CA LEU A 213 0.99 -15.29 -5.74
C LEU A 213 1.90 -16.44 -6.15
N GLY A 214 2.85 -16.16 -7.03
CA GLY A 214 3.82 -17.15 -7.51
C GLY A 214 4.98 -17.40 -6.55
N SER A 215 5.88 -18.30 -6.97
CA SER A 215 6.96 -18.86 -6.16
C SER A 215 8.09 -17.88 -5.81
N ASN A 216 8.13 -16.69 -6.40
CA ASN A 216 9.05 -15.63 -6.00
C ASN A 216 8.67 -15.01 -4.64
N VAL A 217 7.40 -15.08 -4.24
CA VAL A 217 6.97 -14.64 -2.91
C VAL A 217 7.42 -15.66 -1.88
N LYS A 218 8.21 -15.23 -0.88
CA LYS A 218 8.77 -16.08 0.16
C LYS A 218 7.98 -16.00 1.46
N GLU A 219 7.42 -14.85 1.73
CA GLU A 219 6.61 -14.61 2.92
C GLU A 219 5.46 -13.64 2.60
N TYR A 220 4.25 -14.01 3.03
CA TYR A 220 3.04 -13.20 2.93
C TYR A 220 2.44 -13.05 4.33
N VAL A 221 2.49 -11.83 4.87
CA VAL A 221 1.88 -11.46 6.14
C VAL A 221 0.71 -10.54 5.86
N ALA A 222 -0.48 -10.85 6.39
CA ALA A 222 -1.64 -10.00 6.18
C ALA A 222 -2.59 -9.91 7.37
N PHE A 223 -3.16 -8.71 7.55
CA PHE A 223 -4.16 -8.42 8.57
C PHE A 223 -5.49 -8.06 7.90
N TYR A 224 -6.58 -8.66 8.35
CA TYR A 224 -7.90 -8.55 7.70
C TYR A 224 -8.94 -7.96 8.64
N ALA A 225 -9.72 -6.99 8.16
CA ALA A 225 -10.71 -6.29 8.97
C ALA A 225 -12.01 -7.13 9.10
N ARG A 226 -12.35 -7.55 10.32
CA ARG A 226 -13.50 -8.43 10.58
C ARG A 226 -14.85 -7.73 10.43
N ASP A 227 -14.92 -6.43 10.69
CA ASP A 227 -16.18 -5.69 10.86
C ASP A 227 -16.55 -4.79 9.67
N GLU A 228 -15.82 -4.87 8.56
CA GLU A 228 -16.18 -4.16 7.32
C GLU A 228 -17.38 -4.84 6.60
N ARG A 229 -18.33 -4.06 6.07
CA ARG A 229 -19.57 -4.54 5.41
C ARG A 229 -19.95 -3.76 4.14
N SER A 230 -19.05 -2.96 3.60
CA SER A 230 -19.28 -2.20 2.37
C SER A 230 -19.32 -3.12 1.15
N LEU A 231 -20.28 -2.90 0.27
CA LEU A 231 -20.36 -3.54 -1.04
C LEU A 231 -19.11 -3.20 -1.86
N GLY A 232 -18.50 -4.23 -2.43
CA GLY A 232 -17.23 -4.12 -3.16
C GLY A 232 -15.99 -4.19 -2.28
N PHE A 233 -16.12 -4.37 -0.96
CA PHE A 233 -14.99 -4.53 -0.05
C PHE A 233 -14.73 -5.99 0.32
N ALA A 234 -15.00 -6.94 -0.58
CA ALA A 234 -14.56 -8.31 -0.39
C ALA A 234 -13.03 -8.34 -0.46
N CYS A 235 -12.38 -8.71 0.64
CA CYS A 235 -10.93 -8.81 0.70
C CYS A 235 -10.44 -10.16 0.16
N VAL A 236 -9.20 -10.18 -0.33
CA VAL A 236 -8.60 -11.36 -0.98
C VAL A 236 -7.62 -12.03 -0.03
N VAL A 237 -7.83 -13.33 0.22
CA VAL A 237 -6.78 -14.25 0.69
C VAL A 237 -6.18 -14.90 -0.56
N PRO A 238 -4.95 -14.57 -0.96
CA PRO A 238 -4.43 -15.04 -2.23
C PRO A 238 -4.15 -16.55 -2.22
N GLU A 239 -4.31 -17.18 -3.38
CA GLU A 239 -3.75 -18.52 -3.60
C GLU A 239 -2.23 -18.39 -3.76
N CYS A 240 -1.48 -18.86 -2.77
CA CYS A 240 -0.03 -18.78 -2.78
C CYS A 240 0.59 -20.07 -3.31
N ASP A 241 1.77 -19.94 -3.92
CA ASP A 241 2.66 -21.08 -4.14
C ASP A 241 2.97 -21.81 -2.82
N LYS A 242 3.16 -23.13 -2.89
CA LYS A 242 3.39 -23.99 -1.71
C LYS A 242 4.65 -23.65 -0.93
N THR A 243 5.60 -22.94 -1.55
CA THR A 243 6.84 -22.53 -0.91
C THR A 243 6.71 -21.23 -0.13
N THR A 244 5.60 -20.51 -0.26
CA THR A 244 5.33 -19.25 0.44
C THR A 244 4.93 -19.51 1.89
N LYS A 245 5.60 -18.86 2.84
CA LYS A 245 5.12 -18.81 4.23
C LYS A 245 3.95 -17.83 4.32
N VAL A 246 2.79 -18.30 4.79
CA VAL A 246 1.56 -17.50 4.83
C VAL A 246 1.11 -17.27 6.27
N HIS A 247 1.00 -16.00 6.66
CA HIS A 247 0.57 -15.56 7.98
C HIS A 247 -0.61 -14.61 7.83
N ILE A 248 -1.81 -15.05 8.22
CA ILE A 248 -3.01 -14.21 8.11
C ILE A 248 -3.72 -14.07 9.45
N TYR A 249 -4.08 -12.85 9.81
CA TYR A 249 -4.64 -12.53 11.12
C TYR A 249 -5.93 -11.70 10.99
N PRO A 250 -7.01 -12.09 11.67
CA PRO A 250 -8.21 -11.26 11.75
C PRO A 250 -8.05 -10.19 12.82
N MET A 251 -8.39 -8.94 12.49
CA MET A 251 -8.43 -7.82 13.44
C MET A 251 -9.86 -7.26 13.54
N PRO A 252 -10.31 -6.88 14.75
CA PRO A 252 -11.58 -6.19 14.90
C PRO A 252 -11.51 -4.77 14.29
N GLY A 253 -12.66 -4.28 13.85
CA GLY A 253 -12.79 -2.98 13.19
C GLY A 253 -13.00 -3.06 11.68
N ARG A 254 -13.12 -1.88 11.08
CA ARG A 254 -13.40 -1.69 9.66
C ARG A 254 -12.12 -1.55 8.83
N HIS A 255 -12.29 -1.45 7.52
CA HIS A 255 -11.20 -1.37 6.55
C HIS A 255 -10.11 -0.37 6.91
N ALA A 256 -10.48 0.87 7.27
CA ALA A 256 -9.53 1.92 7.64
C ALA A 256 -9.08 1.86 9.11
N THR A 257 -9.77 1.12 9.98
CA THR A 257 -9.39 0.98 11.39
C THR A 257 -8.01 0.36 11.53
N LEU A 258 -7.70 -0.64 10.69
CA LEU A 258 -6.41 -1.34 10.68
C LEU A 258 -5.24 -0.45 10.24
N VAL A 259 -5.48 0.65 9.52
CA VAL A 259 -4.45 1.62 9.12
C VAL A 259 -4.50 2.92 9.91
N GLY A 260 -5.20 2.93 11.04
CA GLY A 260 -5.15 4.01 12.01
C GLY A 260 -6.39 4.89 12.09
N ASN A 261 -7.47 4.60 11.37
CA ASN A 261 -8.73 5.32 11.55
C ASN A 261 -9.46 4.82 12.81
N ALA A 262 -9.12 5.45 13.94
CA ALA A 262 -9.58 5.06 15.27
C ALA A 262 -10.97 5.60 15.62
N ALA A 263 -11.72 6.16 14.67
CA ALA A 263 -13.04 6.71 14.94
C ALA A 263 -14.02 5.65 15.47
N ALA A 264 -15.01 6.05 16.28
CA ALA A 264 -16.01 5.15 16.83
C ALA A 264 -16.77 4.34 15.76
N ASN A 265 -16.89 4.87 14.54
CA ASN A 265 -17.52 4.25 13.38
C ASN A 265 -16.51 3.78 12.31
N GLY A 266 -15.20 3.89 12.59
CA GLY A 266 -14.12 3.59 11.66
C GLY A 266 -14.05 4.49 10.42
N ASN A 267 -14.61 5.71 10.49
CA ASN A 267 -14.59 6.67 9.37
C ASN A 267 -14.11 8.07 9.80
N GLN A 268 -14.80 8.73 10.72
CA GLN A 268 -14.47 10.10 11.15
C GLN A 268 -14.97 10.34 12.58
N GLY A 269 -14.27 11.21 13.32
CA GLY A 269 -14.66 11.62 14.67
C GLY A 269 -13.60 11.31 15.73
N ALA A 270 -14.05 11.19 16.98
CA ALA A 270 -13.17 10.94 18.12
C ALA A 270 -12.45 9.58 18.00
N LYS A 271 -11.14 9.59 18.29
CA LYS A 271 -10.22 8.46 18.14
C LYS A 271 -10.30 7.57 19.39
N VAL A 272 -11.22 6.60 19.37
CA VAL A 272 -11.54 5.73 20.52
C VAL A 272 -11.16 4.27 20.32
N TYR A 273 -10.84 3.84 19.09
CA TYR A 273 -10.42 2.46 18.77
C TYR A 273 -9.06 2.44 18.06
N ALA A 274 -8.00 2.84 18.77
CA ALA A 274 -6.64 2.90 18.21
C ALA A 274 -5.92 1.53 18.20
N GLU A 275 -6.36 0.61 19.05
CA GLU A 275 -5.74 -0.69 19.35
C GLU A 275 -5.47 -1.51 18.08
N PRO A 276 -6.43 -1.69 17.12
CA PRO A 276 -6.18 -2.50 15.93
C PRO A 276 -5.08 -1.91 15.05
N GLY A 277 -5.13 -0.59 14.82
CA GLY A 277 -4.12 0.11 14.02
C GLY A 277 -2.73 0.13 14.69
N GLN A 278 -2.68 0.19 16.02
CA GLN A 278 -1.42 0.08 16.77
C GLN A 278 -0.76 -1.28 16.62
N LEU A 279 -1.54 -2.38 16.72
CA LEU A 279 -1.00 -3.73 16.55
C LEU A 279 -0.54 -3.98 15.11
N VAL A 280 -1.36 -3.62 14.12
CA VAL A 280 -0.98 -3.78 12.71
C VAL A 280 0.29 -2.97 12.40
N ARG A 281 0.40 -1.74 12.90
CA ARG A 281 1.62 -0.93 12.77
C ARG A 281 2.83 -1.61 13.39
N HIS A 282 2.71 -2.07 14.64
CA HIS A 282 3.80 -2.73 15.34
C HIS A 282 4.33 -3.95 14.56
N PHE A 283 3.44 -4.79 14.04
CA PHE A 283 3.85 -5.97 13.28
C PHE A 283 4.36 -5.64 11.88
N ALA A 284 3.86 -4.57 11.23
CA ALA A 284 4.43 -4.06 10.00
C ALA A 284 5.90 -3.62 10.22
N GLU A 285 6.15 -2.84 11.27
CA GLU A 285 7.49 -2.37 11.64
C GLU A 285 8.42 -3.53 12.00
N THR A 286 7.91 -4.57 12.67
CA THR A 286 8.65 -5.77 13.06
C THR A 286 9.04 -6.60 11.83
N CYS A 287 8.07 -6.90 10.96
CA CYS A 287 8.31 -7.62 9.70
C CYS A 287 9.30 -6.85 8.81
N LEU A 288 9.11 -5.54 8.63
CA LEU A 288 10.00 -4.71 7.82
C LEU A 288 11.42 -4.67 8.37
N THR A 289 11.58 -4.52 9.69
CA THR A 289 12.91 -4.58 10.33
C THR A 289 13.56 -5.95 10.06
N ARG A 290 12.83 -7.05 10.24
CA ARG A 290 13.31 -8.41 9.98
C ARG A 290 13.69 -8.64 8.51
N TRP A 291 12.98 -8.00 7.59
CA TRP A 291 13.26 -8.05 6.15
C TRP A 291 14.33 -7.04 5.69
N GLY A 292 15.05 -6.41 6.63
CA GLY A 292 16.20 -5.55 6.35
C GLY A 292 15.87 -4.09 6.07
N VAL A 293 14.65 -3.63 6.35
CA VAL A 293 14.26 -2.22 6.23
C VAL A 293 14.66 -1.45 7.48
N ARG A 294 15.27 -0.28 7.29
CA ARG A 294 15.62 0.63 8.39
C ARG A 294 14.47 1.63 8.60
N LEU A 295 14.02 1.73 9.85
CA LEU A 295 12.94 2.62 10.27
C LEU A 295 13.43 3.53 11.41
N GLU A 296 13.22 4.85 11.28
CA GLU A 296 13.63 5.84 12.28
C GLU A 296 12.74 5.81 13.54
N LYS A 297 11.45 5.57 13.35
CA LYS A 297 10.42 5.59 14.40
C LYS A 297 9.65 4.28 14.34
N LYS A 298 9.55 3.64 15.50
CA LYS A 298 8.79 2.40 15.70
C LYS A 298 8.02 2.47 17.00
N LEU A 299 6.88 1.79 17.08
CA LEU A 299 6.11 1.63 18.31
C LEU A 299 6.84 0.74 19.31
N ASN A 300 7.54 -0.29 18.84
CA ASN A 300 8.29 -1.25 19.66
C ASN A 300 7.47 -1.77 20.88
N LEU A 301 6.23 -2.18 20.64
CA LEU A 301 5.37 -2.70 21.70
C LEU A 301 6.00 -3.96 22.32
N THR A 302 5.97 -4.04 23.64
CA THR A 302 6.35 -5.24 24.40
C THR A 302 5.23 -6.29 24.34
N PRO A 303 5.52 -7.58 24.59
CA PRO A 303 4.48 -8.61 24.70
C PRO A 303 3.35 -8.26 25.68
N ALA A 304 3.68 -7.62 26.81
CA ALA A 304 2.69 -7.16 27.77
C ALA A 304 1.77 -6.06 27.20
N GLN A 305 2.35 -5.08 26.47
CA GLN A 305 1.55 -4.05 25.79
C GLN A 305 0.69 -4.64 24.67
N ILE A 306 1.20 -5.60 23.90
CA ILE A 306 0.41 -6.31 22.89
C ILE A 306 -0.79 -6.99 23.54
N ASN A 307 -0.58 -7.73 24.64
CA ASN A 307 -1.64 -8.38 25.39
C ASN A 307 -2.68 -7.39 25.94
N GLU A 308 -2.23 -6.21 26.40
CA GLU A 308 -3.13 -5.13 26.84
C GLU A 308 -4.03 -4.63 25.70
N GLN A 309 -3.46 -4.38 24.52
CA GLN A 309 -4.25 -3.97 23.34
C GLN A 309 -5.25 -5.06 22.92
N LEU A 310 -4.83 -6.33 22.92
CA LEU A 310 -5.70 -7.46 22.62
C LEU A 310 -6.86 -7.58 23.63
N ALA A 311 -6.59 -7.38 24.92
CA ALA A 311 -7.60 -7.39 25.97
C ALA A 311 -8.63 -6.27 25.78
N LYS A 312 -8.18 -5.03 25.53
CA LYS A 312 -9.08 -3.89 25.25
C LYS A 312 -10.01 -4.17 24.08
N MET A 313 -9.47 -4.75 23.00
CA MET A 313 -10.29 -5.10 21.83
C MET A 313 -11.33 -6.17 22.13
N LYS A 314 -10.98 -7.16 22.96
CA LYS A 314 -11.88 -8.22 23.41
C LYS A 314 -12.97 -7.71 24.36
N ASP A 315 -12.64 -6.75 25.21
CA ASP A 315 -13.59 -6.22 26.19
C ASP A 315 -14.67 -5.32 25.53
N ASP A 316 -14.38 -4.74 24.36
CA ASP A 316 -15.35 -3.91 23.60
C ASP A 316 -15.71 -4.47 22.21
N VAL A 317 -15.98 -5.77 22.12
CA VAL A 317 -16.48 -6.40 20.89
C VAL A 317 -17.77 -5.74 20.40
N GLY A 318 -18.64 -5.34 21.31
CA GLY A 318 -19.89 -4.64 21.00
C GLY A 318 -19.66 -3.34 20.22
N GLY A 319 -18.60 -2.59 20.56
CA GLY A 319 -18.15 -1.41 19.86
C GLY A 319 -17.78 -1.67 18.40
N TYR A 320 -16.93 -2.67 18.15
CA TYR A 320 -16.53 -3.03 16.78
C TYR A 320 -17.70 -3.58 15.95
N VAL A 321 -18.59 -4.36 16.56
CA VAL A 321 -19.80 -4.86 15.89
C VAL A 321 -20.71 -3.70 15.45
N LYS A 322 -20.83 -2.62 16.24
CA LYS A 322 -21.60 -1.43 15.85
C LYS A 322 -21.04 -0.76 14.59
N MET A 323 -19.73 -0.83 14.36
CA MET A 323 -19.12 -0.26 13.14
C MET A 323 -19.68 -0.87 11.85
N ARG A 324 -20.17 -2.12 11.88
CA ARG A 324 -20.75 -2.83 10.71
C ARG A 324 -21.92 -2.07 10.05
N SER A 325 -22.54 -1.14 10.77
CA SER A 325 -23.62 -0.28 10.26
C SER A 325 -23.12 0.91 9.43
N THR A 326 -21.83 1.24 9.51
CA THR A 326 -21.21 2.32 8.73
C THR A 326 -20.52 1.70 7.51
N VAL A 327 -20.82 2.22 6.31
CA VAL A 327 -20.31 1.70 5.03
C VAL A 327 -19.78 2.83 4.15
N TYR A 328 -18.84 2.52 3.26
CA TYR A 328 -18.28 3.47 2.29
C TYR A 328 -19.16 3.61 1.04
N THR A 329 -19.88 2.56 0.67
CA THR A 329 -20.73 2.49 -0.52
C THR A 329 -22.18 2.23 -0.10
N THR A 330 -22.60 0.97 -0.20
CA THR A 330 -23.87 0.44 0.31
C THR A 330 -23.57 -0.80 1.15
N SER A 331 -24.48 -1.23 2.00
CA SER A 331 -24.28 -2.42 2.83
C SER A 331 -24.59 -3.69 2.03
N THR A 332 -23.73 -4.71 2.14
CA THR A 332 -24.04 -6.07 1.64
C THR A 332 -24.97 -6.82 2.59
N GLN A 333 -24.71 -6.69 3.90
CA GLN A 333 -25.50 -7.18 5.03
C GLN A 333 -24.79 -6.72 6.32
N THR A 334 -25.50 -6.18 7.32
CA THR A 334 -24.88 -5.80 8.60
C THR A 334 -24.75 -6.96 9.60
N THR A 335 -25.53 -8.02 9.38
CA THR A 335 -25.52 -9.27 10.16
C THR A 335 -24.64 -10.33 9.49
N GLY A 336 -24.05 -11.24 10.28
CA GLY A 336 -23.21 -12.33 9.76
C GLY A 336 -21.75 -11.94 9.48
N GLU A 337 -21.09 -12.76 8.67
CA GLU A 337 -19.66 -12.62 8.33
C GLU A 337 -19.42 -11.68 7.15
N ARG A 338 -18.25 -11.05 7.12
CA ARG A 338 -17.80 -10.28 5.94
C ARG A 338 -17.56 -11.22 4.76
N SER A 339 -17.85 -10.75 3.54
CA SER A 339 -17.46 -11.44 2.31
C SER A 339 -15.94 -11.40 2.11
N VAL A 340 -15.33 -12.55 1.83
CA VAL A 340 -13.92 -12.64 1.44
C VAL A 340 -13.77 -13.61 0.28
N THR A 341 -12.67 -13.53 -0.46
CA THR A 341 -12.32 -14.53 -1.47
C THR A 341 -11.05 -15.29 -1.08
N LYS A 342 -11.00 -16.58 -1.43
CA LYS A 342 -9.74 -17.34 -1.53
C LYS A 342 -9.43 -17.50 -3.00
N GLY A 343 -8.36 -16.85 -3.46
CA GLY A 343 -8.19 -16.63 -4.90
C GLY A 343 -9.37 -15.83 -5.45
N SER A 344 -10.01 -16.34 -6.50
CA SER A 344 -11.23 -15.77 -7.09
C SER A 344 -12.53 -16.33 -6.52
N LYS A 345 -12.46 -17.30 -5.60
CA LYS A 345 -13.64 -17.98 -5.07
C LYS A 345 -14.15 -17.30 -3.80
N ASP A 346 -15.44 -16.95 -3.79
CA ASP A 346 -16.12 -16.45 -2.60
C ASP A 346 -16.15 -17.53 -1.50
N ILE A 347 -15.77 -17.12 -0.29
CA ILE A 347 -15.85 -17.94 0.92
C ILE A 347 -16.33 -17.08 2.10
N LYS A 348 -16.73 -17.73 3.19
CA LYS A 348 -16.96 -17.04 4.46
C LYS A 348 -15.63 -16.57 5.06
N PHE A 349 -15.64 -15.44 5.78
CA PHE A 349 -14.45 -14.92 6.46
C PHE A 349 -13.77 -16.00 7.32
N THR A 350 -14.53 -16.69 8.16
CA THR A 350 -14.01 -17.74 9.05
C THR A 350 -13.61 -19.02 8.32
N ALA A 351 -14.00 -19.20 7.06
CA ALA A 351 -13.59 -20.36 6.26
C ALA A 351 -12.18 -20.23 5.70
N ALA A 352 -11.54 -19.06 5.80
CA ALA A 352 -10.15 -18.85 5.40
C ALA A 352 -9.17 -19.46 6.43
N THR A 353 -9.10 -20.79 6.42
CA THR A 353 -8.21 -21.64 7.22
C THR A 353 -7.35 -22.49 6.27
N SER A 354 -6.18 -22.94 6.72
CA SER A 354 -5.34 -23.88 5.99
C SER A 354 -4.23 -24.44 6.89
N ASN A 355 -3.83 -25.68 6.69
CA ASN A 355 -2.62 -26.22 7.34
C ASN A 355 -1.32 -25.57 6.83
N ASP A 356 -1.38 -24.92 5.66
CA ASP A 356 -0.27 -24.19 5.07
C ASP A 356 -0.13 -22.76 5.65
N TYR A 357 -1.07 -22.33 6.49
CA TYR A 357 -0.99 -21.04 7.18
C TYR A 357 -0.32 -21.23 8.53
N SER A 358 0.41 -20.23 8.98
CA SER A 358 0.87 -20.12 10.36
C SER A 358 0.37 -18.80 10.94
N PRO A 359 -0.69 -18.80 11.77
CA PRO A 359 -1.36 -19.96 12.35
C PRO A 359 -2.40 -20.58 11.40
N GLY A 360 -2.57 -21.91 11.49
CA GLY A 360 -3.46 -22.67 10.58
C GLY A 360 -4.94 -22.30 10.67
N LEU A 361 -5.36 -21.77 11.83
CA LEU A 361 -6.72 -21.26 12.06
C LEU A 361 -7.01 -19.98 11.24
N GLY A 362 -6.00 -19.27 10.74
CA GLY A 362 -6.16 -18.08 9.90
C GLY A 362 -7.25 -17.12 10.40
N LEU A 363 -8.25 -16.84 9.56
CA LEU A 363 -9.31 -15.87 9.87
C LEU A 363 -10.47 -16.42 10.70
N SER A 364 -10.48 -17.73 11.00
CA SER A 364 -11.50 -18.34 11.87
C SER A 364 -11.42 -17.86 13.33
N ILE A 365 -10.29 -17.30 13.73
CA ILE A 365 -10.00 -16.88 15.11
C ILE A 365 -10.84 -15.68 15.48
N GLU A 366 -11.80 -15.88 16.38
CA GLU A 366 -12.72 -14.82 16.79
C GLU A 366 -11.97 -13.66 17.49
N HIS A 367 -11.14 -13.99 18.47
CA HIS A 367 -10.29 -13.05 19.21
C HIS A 367 -8.91 -13.65 19.43
N ILE A 368 -7.88 -12.88 19.09
CA ILE A 368 -6.50 -13.22 19.46
C ILE A 368 -6.29 -12.79 20.91
N LEU A 369 -5.86 -13.72 21.77
CA LEU A 369 -5.84 -13.53 23.22
C LEU A 369 -4.45 -13.26 23.81
N SER A 370 -3.40 -13.58 23.06
CA SER A 370 -2.00 -13.44 23.50
C SER A 370 -1.10 -13.07 22.33
N SER A 371 -0.03 -12.35 22.62
CA SER A 371 1.11 -12.06 21.75
C SER A 371 1.79 -13.31 21.22
N ASP A 372 1.69 -14.45 21.91
CA ASP A 372 2.22 -15.75 21.46
C ASP A 372 1.69 -16.16 20.09
N HIS A 373 0.51 -15.64 19.73
CA HIS A 373 -0.13 -15.88 18.45
C HIS A 373 0.62 -15.29 17.24
N PHE A 374 1.53 -14.34 17.48
CA PHE A 374 2.31 -13.66 16.44
C PHE A 374 3.79 -14.08 16.44
N THR A 375 4.14 -15.16 17.15
CA THR A 375 5.54 -15.62 17.30
C THR A 375 6.25 -15.84 15.97
N ASP A 376 5.55 -16.32 14.94
CA ASP A 376 6.14 -16.54 13.62
C ASP A 376 6.49 -15.24 12.87
N ILE A 377 5.86 -14.13 13.23
CA ILE A 377 6.08 -12.81 12.62
C ILE A 377 6.81 -11.81 13.54
N SER A 378 7.19 -12.25 14.74
CA SER A 378 7.91 -11.44 15.73
C SER A 378 9.42 -11.44 15.51
#